data_AF-A0A538CYZ5-F1
#
_entry.id   AF-A0A538CYZ5-F1
#
_cell.length_a   1.000
_cell.length_b   1.000
_cell.length_c   1.000
_cell.angle_alpha   90.00
_cell.angle_beta   90.00
_cell.angle_gamma   90.00
#
_symmetry.space_group_name_H-M   'P 1'
#
loop_
_entity.id
_entity.type
_entity.pdbx_description
1 polymer ?
#
loop_
_entity_poly.entity_id
_entity_poly.type
_entity_poly.pdbx_seq_one_letter_code
_entity_poly.pdbx_strand_id
1 'polypeptide(L)'
;EAALAEPLDAYRAFFLEGKTFIGGNAPSIADIRLAATLEFLRAIDYAFPAWAEEYMTAVETTLGEAYSEPAADVRGFIAQAKSQNA
;
A
#
# COMPACT_ATOMS: atom_id res chain seq x y z
N GLU A 1 -2.43 -4.00 -16.76
CA GLU A 1 -1.51 -3.02 -16.12
C GLU A 1 -1.94 -1.58 -16.37
N ALA A 2 -2.09 -1.12 -17.62
CA ALA A 2 -2.44 0.28 -17.93
C ALA A 2 -3.71 0.81 -17.23
N ALA A 3 -4.73 -0.05 -17.01
CA ALA A 3 -5.98 0.36 -16.35
C ALA A 3 -5.82 0.74 -14.85
N LEU A 4 -4.74 0.32 -14.19
CA LEU A 4 -4.49 0.64 -12.77
C LEU A 4 -3.60 1.88 -12.61
N ALA A 5 -2.71 2.13 -13.58
CA ALA A 5 -1.73 3.20 -13.49
C ALA A 5 -2.38 4.58 -13.37
N GLU A 6 -3.36 4.90 -14.23
CA GLU A 6 -4.06 6.19 -14.23
C GLU A 6 -4.85 6.43 -12.94
N PRO A 7 -5.70 5.50 -12.44
CA PRO A 7 -6.35 5.64 -11.14
C PRO A 7 -5.38 5.79 -9.96
N LEU A 8 -4.26 5.06 -9.97
CA LEU A 8 -3.25 5.16 -8.91
C LEU A 8 -2.55 6.51 -8.92
N ASP A 9 -2.22 7.05 -10.10
CA ASP A 9 -1.61 8.38 -10.19
C ASP A 9 -2.60 9.48 -9.80
N ALA A 10 -3.86 9.37 -10.21
CA ALA A 10 -4.91 10.30 -9.78
C ALA A 10 -5.10 10.27 -8.25
N TYR A 11 -5.08 9.09 -7.64
CA TYR A 11 -5.15 8.95 -6.18
C TYR A 11 -3.96 9.63 -5.50
N ARG A 12 -2.73 9.36 -5.98
CA ARG A 12 -1.51 9.98 -5.47
C ARG A 12 -1.60 11.51 -5.55
N ALA A 13 -1.95 12.05 -6.71
CA ALA A 13 -2.06 13.50 -6.90
C ALA A 13 -3.07 14.12 -5.93
N PHE A 14 -4.24 13.51 -5.76
CA PHE A 14 -5.28 14.08 -4.90
C PHE A 14 -4.95 14.01 -3.40
N PHE A 15 -4.42 12.88 -2.92
CA PHE A 15 -4.26 12.64 -1.49
C PHE A 15 -2.83 12.89 -0.96
N LEU A 16 -1.81 12.73 -1.81
CA LEU A 16 -0.40 12.71 -1.40
C LEU A 16 0.43 13.85 -2.02
N GLU A 17 -0.11 14.67 -2.92
CA GLU A 17 0.65 15.79 -3.46
C GLU A 17 1.08 16.75 -2.34
N GLY A 18 2.40 16.91 -2.20
CA GLY A 18 3.01 17.72 -1.14
C GLY A 18 2.93 17.13 0.27
N LYS A 19 2.56 15.85 0.44
CA LYS A 19 2.41 15.19 1.74
C LYS A 19 3.04 13.80 1.75
N THR A 20 3.50 13.38 2.92
CA THR A 20 3.96 12.00 3.14
C THR A 20 2.80 11.04 3.35
N PHE A 21 1.80 11.48 4.12
CA PHE A 21 0.63 10.68 4.50
C PHE A 21 -0.66 11.37 4.05
N ILE A 22 -1.72 10.58 3.85
CA ILE A 22 -3.09 11.08 3.71
C ILE A 22 -3.47 11.89 4.96
N GLY A 23 -3.05 11.43 6.15
CA GLY A 23 -3.17 12.17 7.41
C GLY A 23 -2.32 13.44 7.52
N GLY A 24 -1.50 13.77 6.51
CA GLY A 24 -0.58 14.91 6.52
C GLY A 24 0.77 14.54 7.14
N ASN A 25 1.05 15.05 8.35
CA ASN A 25 2.34 14.88 9.02
C ASN A 25 2.47 13.55 9.79
N ALA A 26 1.38 12.84 10.01
CA ALA A 26 1.35 11.54 10.67
C ALA A 26 0.37 10.62 9.94
N PRO A 27 0.60 9.30 9.94
CA PRO A 27 -0.32 8.35 9.34
C PRO A 27 -1.65 8.34 10.09
N SER A 28 -2.72 8.15 9.33
CA SER A 28 -4.09 8.00 9.79
C SER A 28 -4.64 6.61 9.43
N ILE A 29 -5.88 6.32 9.84
CA ILE A 29 -6.56 5.09 9.40
C ILE A 29 -6.72 5.01 7.87
N ALA A 30 -6.77 6.16 7.18
CA ALA A 30 -6.80 6.18 5.72
C ALA A 30 -5.50 5.63 5.15
N ASP A 31 -4.37 5.88 5.82
CA ASP A 31 -3.06 5.43 5.37
C ASP A 31 -2.91 3.92 5.49
N ILE A 32 -3.32 3.38 6.64
CA ILE A 32 -3.38 1.93 6.91
C ILE A 32 -4.26 1.23 5.87
N ARG A 33 -5.44 1.78 5.59
CA ARG A 33 -6.38 1.25 4.61
C ARG A 33 -5.75 1.22 3.20
N LEU A 34 -5.06 2.29 2.80
CA LEU A 34 -4.42 2.31 1.48
C LEU A 34 -3.25 1.32 1.41
N ALA A 35 -2.36 1.29 2.41
CA ALA A 35 -1.23 0.38 2.43
C ALA A 35 -1.69 -1.09 2.32
N ALA A 36 -2.70 -1.47 3.09
CA ALA A 36 -3.30 -2.81 2.99
C ALA A 36 -3.96 -3.06 1.62
N THR A 37 -4.57 -2.05 0.99
CA THR A 37 -5.13 -2.19 -0.37
C THR A 37 -4.02 -2.40 -1.41
N LEU A 38 -2.92 -1.66 -1.30
CA LEU A 38 -1.79 -1.75 -2.22
C LEU A 38 -1.15 -3.14 -2.17
N GLU A 39 -1.00 -3.75 -0.99
CA GLU A 39 -0.46 -5.13 -0.86
C GLU A 39 -1.12 -6.11 -1.85
N PHE A 40 -2.44 -6.02 -2.08
CA PHE A 40 -3.16 -6.93 -2.99
C PHE A 40 -2.72 -6.83 -4.45
N LEU A 41 -2.12 -5.72 -4.87
CA LEU A 41 -1.57 -5.62 -6.22
C LEU A 41 -0.37 -6.57 -6.43
N ARG A 42 0.29 -7.02 -5.35
CA ARG A 42 1.30 -8.09 -5.40
C ARG A 42 0.71 -9.46 -5.77
N ALA A 43 -0.59 -9.66 -5.54
CA ALA A 43 -1.28 -10.89 -5.92
C ALA A 43 -1.29 -11.12 -7.43
N ILE A 44 -1.25 -10.03 -8.21
CA ILE A 44 -1.26 -10.03 -9.69
C ILE A 44 0.09 -9.63 -10.29
N ASP A 45 1.16 -9.65 -9.48
CA ASP A 45 2.52 -9.29 -9.89
C ASP A 45 2.61 -7.89 -10.55
N TYR A 46 1.78 -6.96 -10.08
CA TYR A 46 1.76 -5.60 -10.60
C TYR A 46 3.08 -4.89 -10.28
N ALA A 47 3.68 -4.25 -11.28
CA ALA A 47 4.86 -3.41 -11.09
C ALA A 47 4.48 -2.11 -10.37
N PHE A 48 4.90 -1.96 -9.12
CA PHE A 48 4.56 -0.78 -8.34
C PHE A 48 5.27 0.47 -8.86
N PRO A 49 4.57 1.62 -8.93
CA PRO A 49 5.24 2.89 -9.12
C PRO A 49 6.06 3.23 -7.86
N ALA A 50 7.18 3.94 -8.04
CA ALA A 50 8.11 4.26 -6.94
C ALA A 50 7.42 4.89 -5.72
N TRP A 51 6.48 5.81 -5.95
CA TRP A 51 5.75 6.49 -4.88
C TRP A 51 4.98 5.50 -3.99
N ALA A 52 4.47 4.40 -4.53
CA ALA A 52 3.68 3.44 -3.77
C ALA A 52 4.57 2.62 -2.83
N GLU A 53 5.75 2.21 -3.29
CA GLU A 53 6.73 1.53 -2.44
C GLU A 53 7.27 2.48 -1.35
N GLU A 54 7.61 3.72 -1.72
CA GLU A 54 8.05 4.75 -0.77
C GLU A 54 6.99 5.04 0.29
N TYR A 55 5.72 5.17 -0.13
CA TYR A 55 4.59 5.42 0.74
C TYR A 55 4.35 4.26 1.73
N MET A 56 4.33 3.01 1.23
CA MET A 56 4.16 1.84 2.11
C MET A 56 5.31 1.70 3.10
N THR A 57 6.55 1.94 2.65
CA THR A 57 7.72 1.96 3.51
C THR A 57 7.59 3.03 4.60
N ALA A 58 7.11 4.23 4.25
CA ALA A 58 6.90 5.32 5.22
C ALA A 58 5.84 4.95 6.27
N VAL A 59 4.73 4.31 5.86
CA VAL A 59 3.67 3.85 6.77
C VAL A 59 4.22 2.78 7.73
N GLU A 60 4.89 1.75 7.22
CA GLU A 60 5.45 0.67 8.03
C GLU A 60 6.53 1.18 8.99
N THR A 61 7.42 2.06 8.52
CA THR A 61 8.45 2.67 9.36
C THR A 61 7.86 3.53 10.47
N THR A 62 6.83 4.33 10.17
CA THR A 62 6.27 5.29 11.13
C THR A 62 5.41 4.61 12.20
N LEU A 63 4.65 3.59 11.82
CA LEU A 63 3.83 2.82 12.75
C LEU A 63 4.65 1.77 13.52
N GLY A 64 5.76 1.31 12.94
CA GLY A 64 6.71 0.38 13.55
C GLY A 64 6.04 -0.93 13.99
N GLU A 65 6.43 -1.42 15.17
CA GLU A 65 5.94 -2.68 15.76
C GLU A 65 4.41 -2.81 15.81
N ALA A 66 3.69 -1.69 15.96
CA ALA A 66 2.23 -1.70 16.01
C ALA A 66 1.58 -2.10 14.66
N TYR A 67 2.34 -2.04 13.57
CA TYR A 67 1.85 -2.37 12.22
C TYR A 67 2.56 -3.56 11.57
N SER A 68 3.70 -4.02 12.11
CA SER A 68 4.44 -5.17 11.60
C SER A 68 3.60 -6.44 11.49
N GLU A 69 2.84 -6.79 12.53
CA GLU A 69 1.93 -7.95 12.52
C GLU A 69 0.79 -7.77 11.50
N PRO A 70 0.00 -6.67 11.52
CA PRO A 70 -1.02 -6.43 10.48
C PRO A 70 -0.50 -6.50 9.04
N ALA A 71 0.68 -5.95 8.75
CA ALA A 71 1.29 -6.02 7.42
C ALA A 71 1.68 -7.46 7.06
N ALA A 72 2.26 -8.21 8.00
CA ALA A 72 2.62 -9.61 7.81
C ALA A 72 1.38 -10.49 7.55
N ASP A 73 0.29 -10.26 8.27
CA ASP A 73 -0.97 -11.00 8.09
C ASP A 73 -1.56 -10.81 6.69
N VAL A 74 -1.59 -9.56 6.19
CA VAL A 74 -2.06 -9.26 4.83
C VAL A 74 -1.18 -9.95 3.78
N ARG A 75 0.15 -9.88 3.94
CA ARG A 75 1.10 -10.54 3.03
C ARG A 75 0.93 -12.07 3.07
N GLY A 76 0.72 -12.64 4.25
CA GLY A 76 0.45 -14.07 4.44
C GLY A 76 -0.84 -14.51 3.76
N PHE A 77 -1.91 -13.74 3.91
CA PHE A 77 -3.18 -13.97 3.21
C PHE A 77 -3.01 -13.95 1.69
N ILE A 78 -2.28 -12.95 1.14
CA ILE A 78 -2.03 -12.86 -0.31
C ILE A 78 -1.22 -14.07 -0.80
N ALA A 79 -0.19 -14.49 -0.06
CA ALA A 79 0.59 -15.67 -0.42
C ALA A 79 -0.27 -16.94 -0.45
N GLN A 80 -1.17 -17.10 0.54
CA GLN A 80 -2.14 -18.18 0.56
C GLN A 80 -3.14 -18.10 -0.62
N ALA A 81 -3.65 -16.91 -0.94
CA ALA A 81 -4.59 -16.73 -2.04
C ALA A 81 -3.94 -17.02 -3.40
N LYS A 82 -2.68 -16.63 -3.61
CA LYS A 82 -1.92 -16.96 -4.83
C LYS A 82 -1.73 -18.47 -4.96
N SER A 83 -1.44 -19.19 -3.87
CA SER A 83 -1.21 -20.64 -3.94
C SER A 83 -2.47 -21.46 -4.21
N GLN A 84 -3.66 -20.95 -3.87
CA GLN A 84 -4.94 -21.61 -4.18
C GLN A 84 -5.38 -21.44 -5.64
N ASN A 85 -4.85 -20.42 -6.33
CA ASN A 85 -5.20 -20.08 -7.71
C ASN A 85 -4.06 -20.37 -8.72
N ALA A 86 -2.96 -20.99 -8.28
CA ALA A 86 -1.85 -21.43 -9.12
C ALA A 86 -2.07 -22.85 -9.65
#